data_AF-A0A8T4MA92-F1
#
_entry.id   AF-A0A8T4MA92-F1
#
_cell.length_a   1.000
_cell.length_b   1.000
_cell.length_c   1.000
_cell.angle_alpha   90.00
_cell.angle_beta   90.00
_cell.angle_gamma   90.00
#
_symmetry.space_group_name_H-M   'P 1'
#
loop_
_entity.id
_entity.type
_entity.pdbx_description
1 polymer ?
#
loop_
_entity_poly.entity_id
_entity_poly.type
_entity_poly.pdbx_seq_one_letter_code
_entity_poly.pdbx_strand_id
1 'polypeptide(L)'
;MLESILNESSLNESMKVLIVGDPHGDISKIKKSDLKKADLILITGDIGKADLARKQFFENLKRKREGLPELEKDAKFEKKVRMEIYDSTLSIVKELSRYAPVYSILGNV
;
A
#
# COMPACT_ATOMS: atom_id res chain seq x y z
N MET A 1 -8.86 -56.03 -9.96
CA MET A 1 -8.22 -55.29 -11.07
C MET A 1 -9.16 -54.16 -11.42
N LEU A 2 -8.64 -52.92 -11.51
CA LEU A 2 -9.34 -51.60 -11.49
C LEU A 2 -9.50 -50.94 -10.11
N GLU A 3 -8.39 -50.89 -9.35
CA GLU A 3 -7.99 -49.61 -8.76
C GLU A 3 -7.61 -48.68 -9.92
N SER A 4 -8.55 -47.87 -10.40
CA SER A 4 -8.24 -46.69 -11.22
C SER A 4 -8.59 -45.48 -10.37
N ILE A 5 -7.63 -44.94 -9.64
CA ILE A 5 -6.90 -43.73 -10.07
C ILE A 5 -7.90 -42.65 -10.50
N LEU A 6 -8.86 -42.34 -9.62
CA LEU A 6 -9.35 -40.97 -9.55
C LEU A 6 -8.26 -40.22 -8.80
N ASN A 7 -7.39 -39.60 -9.58
CA ASN A 7 -6.43 -38.59 -9.15
C ASN A 7 -7.10 -37.62 -8.15
N GLU A 8 -6.94 -37.89 -6.86
CA GLU A 8 -7.10 -36.88 -5.80
C GLU A 8 -6.01 -35.78 -5.92
N SER A 9 -5.12 -35.90 -6.89
CA SER A 9 -4.00 -35.01 -7.16
C SER A 9 -4.30 -33.80 -8.06
N SER A 10 -5.55 -33.60 -8.51
CA SER A 10 -5.85 -32.52 -9.48
C SER A 10 -6.79 -31.40 -9.03
N LEU A 11 -7.40 -31.42 -7.84
CA LEU A 11 -8.32 -30.35 -7.43
C LEU A 11 -8.27 -30.07 -5.93
N ASN A 12 -7.37 -29.17 -5.53
CA ASN A 12 -7.60 -28.14 -4.51
C ASN A 12 -6.38 -27.21 -4.42
N GLU A 13 -6.06 -26.50 -5.51
CA GLU A 13 -5.30 -25.26 -5.31
C GLU A 13 -6.25 -24.25 -4.68
N SER A 14 -6.21 -24.17 -3.35
CA SER A 14 -6.93 -23.13 -2.60
C SER A 14 -6.46 -21.76 -3.10
N MET A 15 -7.41 -20.87 -3.40
CA MET A 15 -7.13 -19.48 -3.77
C MET A 15 -6.18 -18.83 -2.76
N LYS A 16 -5.10 -18.22 -3.27
CA LYS A 16 -4.08 -17.55 -2.47
C LYS A 16 -4.32 -16.04 -2.48
N VAL A 17 -4.69 -15.51 -1.33
CA VAL A 17 -4.86 -14.07 -1.12
C VAL A 17 -3.62 -13.50 -0.46
N LEU A 18 -2.96 -12.53 -1.11
CA LEU A 18 -1.86 -11.77 -0.52
C LEU A 18 -2.42 -10.53 0.17
N ILE A 19 -2.17 -10.38 1.46
CA ILE A 19 -2.53 -9.19 2.24
C ILE A 19 -1.28 -8.31 2.40
N VAL A 20 -1.38 -7.05 2.00
CA VAL A 20 -0.32 -6.05 2.08
C VAL A 20 -0.75 -4.96 3.06
N GLY A 21 -0.06 -4.89 4.19
CA GLY A 21 -0.26 -3.84 5.20
C GLY A 21 0.66 -2.65 4.99
N ASP A 22 0.09 -1.45 5.11
CA ASP A 22 0.78 -0.16 5.26
C ASP A 22 2.08 -0.02 4.45
N PRO A 23 2.03 -0.15 3.12
CA PRO A 23 3.24 -0.13 2.31
C PRO A 23 3.91 1.25 2.35
N HIS A 24 3.19 2.33 2.64
CA HIS A 24 3.72 3.69 2.79
C HIS A 24 4.56 4.12 1.58
N GLY A 25 4.09 3.81 0.36
CA GLY A 25 4.77 4.13 -0.88
C GLY A 25 6.04 3.33 -1.17
N ASP A 26 6.31 2.26 -0.42
CA ASP A 26 7.50 1.43 -0.57
C ASP A 26 7.17 0.00 -0.99
N ILE A 27 7.33 -0.26 -2.29
CA ILE A 27 7.11 -1.58 -2.89
C ILE A 27 8.16 -2.61 -2.45
N SER A 28 9.34 -2.18 -2.00
CA SER A 28 10.42 -3.10 -1.62
C SER A 28 10.08 -3.94 -0.39
N LYS A 29 9.11 -3.49 0.41
CA LYS A 29 8.53 -4.23 1.54
C LYS A 29 7.76 -5.48 1.11
N ILE A 30 7.42 -5.59 -0.17
CA ILE A 30 6.61 -6.70 -0.71
C ILE A 30 7.51 -7.63 -1.51
N LYS A 31 7.58 -8.90 -1.09
CA LYS A 31 8.45 -9.87 -1.75
C LYS A 31 7.86 -10.28 -3.09
N LYS A 32 8.66 -10.17 -4.16
CA LYS A 32 8.27 -10.62 -5.51
C LYS A 32 7.88 -12.09 -5.58
N SER A 33 8.44 -12.94 -4.71
CA SER A 33 8.08 -14.36 -4.62
C SER A 33 6.63 -14.58 -4.22
N ASP A 34 6.08 -13.67 -3.41
CA ASP A 34 4.74 -13.80 -2.84
C ASP A 34 3.71 -13.27 -3.84
N LEU A 35 4.07 -12.19 -4.55
CA LEU A 35 3.28 -11.64 -5.67
C LEU A 35 3.00 -12.66 -6.77
N LYS A 36 4.01 -13.45 -7.17
CA LYS A 36 3.85 -14.46 -8.22
C LYS A 36 2.94 -15.63 -7.85
N LYS A 37 2.62 -15.80 -6.57
CA LYS A 37 1.79 -16.90 -6.06
C LYS A 37 0.38 -16.45 -5.72
N ALA A 38 0.09 -15.15 -5.79
CA ALA A 38 -1.18 -14.59 -5.38
C ALA A 38 -2.19 -14.66 -6.54
N ASP A 39 -3.39 -15.12 -6.25
CA ASP A 39 -4.54 -15.04 -7.15
C ASP A 39 -5.32 -13.73 -6.94
N LEU A 40 -5.12 -13.09 -5.79
CA LEU A 40 -5.74 -11.84 -5.36
C LEU A 40 -4.81 -11.08 -4.42
N ILE A 41 -4.78 -9.76 -4.52
CA ILE A 41 -4.04 -8.89 -3.61
C ILE A 41 -5.02 -7.95 -2.89
N LEU A 42 -4.95 -7.94 -1.56
CA LEU A 42 -5.68 -7.02 -0.69
C LEU A 42 -4.68 -6.04 -0.05
N ILE A 43 -4.89 -4.74 -0.22
CA ILE A 43 -4.08 -3.71 0.42
C ILE A 43 -4.90 -3.04 1.53
N THR A 44 -4.34 -2.99 2.73
CA THR A 44 -4.96 -2.35 3.89
C THR A 44 -4.30 -1.01 4.14
N GLY A 45 -5.08 0.08 4.07
CA GLY A 45 -4.67 1.42 4.53
C GLY A 45 -3.35 1.96 3.96
N ASP A 46 -2.99 3.18 4.37
CA ASP A 46 -1.64 3.76 4.30
C ASP A 46 -0.80 3.36 3.07
N ILE A 47 -1.41 3.48 1.89
CA ILE A 47 -0.80 3.01 0.64
C ILE A 47 0.30 3.96 0.22
N GLY A 48 0.02 5.26 0.20
CA GLY A 48 0.91 6.30 -0.29
C GLY A 48 1.93 6.81 0.73
N LYS A 49 2.91 7.57 0.24
CA LYS A 49 3.82 8.37 1.06
C LYS A 49 3.12 9.64 1.53
N ALA A 50 3.42 10.04 2.76
CA ALA A 50 2.95 11.30 3.34
C ALA A 50 4.13 12.07 3.97
N ASP A 51 5.31 11.98 3.36
CA ASP A 51 6.56 12.49 3.91
C ASP A 51 6.54 14.02 4.03
N LEU A 52 5.96 14.72 3.04
CA LEU A 52 5.80 16.17 3.09
C LEU A 52 4.92 16.61 4.26
N ALA A 53 3.76 15.95 4.43
CA ALA A 53 2.83 16.24 5.52
C ALA A 53 3.46 15.93 6.88
N ARG A 54 4.12 14.76 7.02
CA ARG A 54 4.84 14.36 8.23
C ARG A 54 5.95 15.34 8.58
N LYS A 55 6.75 15.77 7.60
CA LYS A 55 7.83 16.74 7.81
C LYS A 55 7.30 18.07 8.36
N GLN A 56 6.23 18.61 7.75
CA GLN A 56 5.64 19.86 8.24
C GLN A 56 5.03 19.69 9.63
N PHE A 57 4.38 18.55 9.89
CA PHE A 57 3.83 18.24 11.22
C PHE A 57 4.91 18.25 12.31
N PHE A 58 6.03 17.56 12.08
CA PHE A 58 7.14 17.54 13.03
C PHE A 58 7.81 18.91 13.19
N GLU A 59 7.89 19.69 12.12
CA GLU A 59 8.39 21.07 12.18
C GLU A 59 7.47 21.96 13.02
N ASN A 60 6.15 21.88 12.84
CA ASN A 60 5.19 22.64 13.65
C ASN A 60 5.24 22.22 15.13
N LEU A 61 5.40 20.93 15.43
CA LEU A 61 5.62 20.45 16.79
C LEU A 61 6.87 21.08 17.42
N LYS A 62 7.96 21.20 16.65
CA LYS A 62 9.19 21.85 17.12
C LYS A 62 8.98 23.36 17.34
N ARG A 63 8.39 24.06 16.37
CA ARG A 63 8.10 25.51 16.46
C ARG A 63 7.21 25.83 17.66
N LYS A 64 6.19 25.02 17.92
CA LYS A 64 5.33 25.15 19.10
C LYS A 64 6.09 25.03 20.41
N ARG A 65 7.07 24.11 20.50
CA ARG A 65 7.95 23.98 21.68
C ARG A 65 8.86 25.19 21.86
N GLU A 66 9.25 25.84 20.77
CA GLU A 66 10.09 27.04 20.74
C GLU A 66 9.28 28.35 20.89
N GLY A 67 7.95 28.27 21.03
CA GLY A 67 7.07 29.45 21.09
C GLY A 67 6.91 30.19 19.76
N LEU A 68 7.29 29.57 18.65
CA LEU A 68 7.17 30.10 17.29
C LEU A 68 5.80 29.74 16.68
N PRO A 69 5.26 30.60 15.80
CA PRO A 69 4.02 30.32 15.09
C PRO A 69 4.19 29.12 14.15
N GLU A 70 3.12 28.33 14.01
CA GLU A 70 3.06 27.20 13.07
C GLU A 70 3.22 27.67 11.62
N LEU A 71 3.79 26.81 10.78
CA LEU A 71 3.80 27.01 9.34
C LEU A 71 2.39 26.83 8.80
N GLU A 72 1.88 27.84 8.12
CA GLU A 72 0.59 27.76 7.43
C GLU A 72 0.66 26.81 6.24
N LYS A 73 -0.46 26.12 6.00
CA LYS A 73 -0.66 25.32 4.80
C LYS A 73 -1.23 26.23 3.72
N ASP A 74 -0.40 26.56 2.74
CA ASP A 74 -0.90 27.19 1.53
C ASP A 74 -1.47 26.14 0.56
N ALA A 75 -2.33 26.59 -0.37
CA ALA A 75 -2.94 25.71 -1.37
C ALA A 75 -1.89 24.96 -2.23
N LYS A 76 -0.71 25.56 -2.40
CA LYS A 76 0.40 24.97 -3.16
C LYS A 76 1.00 23.77 -2.43
N PHE A 77 1.18 23.88 -1.11
CA PHE A 77 1.68 22.81 -0.26
C PHE A 77 0.66 21.67 -0.17
N GLU A 78 -0.61 21.98 0.06
CA GLU A 78 -1.66 20.96 0.08
C GLU A 78 -1.73 20.17 -1.22
N LYS A 79 -1.64 20.87 -2.36
CA LYS A 79 -1.55 20.21 -3.67
C LYS A 79 -0.34 19.30 -3.76
N LYS A 80 0.83 19.72 -3.30
CA LYS A 80 2.05 18.89 -3.31
C LYS A 80 1.89 17.63 -2.45
N VAL A 81 1.33 17.76 -1.25
CA VAL A 81 1.05 16.62 -0.37
C VAL A 81 0.09 15.64 -1.04
N ARG A 82 -1.01 16.14 -1.63
CA ARG A 82 -1.96 15.29 -2.35
C ARG A 82 -1.33 14.57 -3.53
N MET A 83 -0.49 15.27 -4.31
CA MET A 83 0.23 14.66 -5.43
C MET A 83 1.23 13.59 -4.97
N GLU A 84 1.99 13.83 -3.89
CA GLU A 84 2.89 12.83 -3.31
C GLU A 84 2.14 11.54 -2.92
N ILE A 85 1.04 11.67 -2.19
CA ILE A 85 0.21 10.54 -1.78
C ILE A 85 -0.36 9.83 -3.00
N TYR A 86 -0.90 10.59 -3.96
CA TYR A 86 -1.55 10.05 -5.15
C TYR A 86 -0.56 9.29 -6.05
N ASP A 87 0.56 9.92 -6.40
CA ASP A 87 1.55 9.34 -7.31
C ASP A 87 2.20 8.09 -6.71
N SER A 88 2.51 8.12 -5.41
CA SER A 88 3.08 6.95 -4.72
C SER A 88 2.08 5.80 -4.56
N THR A 89 0.81 6.11 -4.24
CA THR A 89 -0.28 5.12 -4.21
C THR A 89 -0.46 4.47 -5.57
N LEU A 90 -0.54 5.28 -6.61
CA LEU A 90 -0.74 4.81 -7.98
C LEU A 90 0.45 3.94 -8.44
N SER A 91 1.68 4.30 -8.07
CA SER A 91 2.87 3.49 -8.35
C SER A 91 2.78 2.09 -7.74
N ILE A 92 2.34 1.97 -6.48
CA ILE A 92 2.17 0.68 -5.81
C ILE A 92 1.07 -0.13 -6.51
N VAL A 93 -0.12 0.45 -6.68
CA VAL A 93 -1.26 -0.25 -7.27
C VAL A 93 -0.92 -0.73 -8.67
N LYS A 94 -0.29 0.11 -9.51
CA LYS A 94 0.15 -0.27 -10.85
C LYS A 94 1.13 -1.44 -10.85
N GLU A 95 2.06 -1.48 -9.91
CA GLU A 95 3.03 -2.58 -9.84
C GLU A 95 2.36 -3.88 -9.38
N LEU A 96 1.50 -3.83 -8.36
CA LEU A 96 0.80 -4.99 -7.83
C LEU A 96 -0.20 -5.57 -8.84
N SER A 97 -0.92 -4.71 -9.57
CA SER A 97 -1.89 -5.13 -10.60
C SER A 97 -1.27 -5.88 -11.79
N ARG A 98 0.07 -5.91 -11.91
CA ARG A 98 0.76 -6.75 -12.90
C ARG A 98 0.75 -8.23 -12.52
N TYR A 99 0.49 -8.55 -11.26
CA TYR A 99 0.57 -9.91 -10.72
C TYR A 99 -0.81 -10.54 -10.51
N ALA A 100 -1.75 -9.78 -9.94
CA ALA A 100 -3.11 -10.24 -9.66
C ALA A 100 -4.07 -9.05 -9.50
N PRO A 101 -5.41 -9.25 -9.52
CA PRO A 101 -6.36 -8.21 -9.18
C PRO A 101 -6.11 -7.64 -7.78
N VAL A 102 -6.14 -6.31 -7.68
CA VAL A 102 -5.84 -5.56 -6.44
C VAL A 102 -7.11 -4.92 -5.91
N TYR A 103 -7.43 -5.18 -4.64
CA TYR A 103 -8.49 -4.52 -3.91
C TYR A 103 -7.90 -3.76 -2.73
N SER A 104 -8.48 -2.61 -2.41
CA SER A 104 -8.06 -1.78 -1.29
C SER A 104 -9.21 -1.62 -0.30
N ILE A 105 -8.89 -1.70 0.98
CA ILE A 105 -9.74 -1.21 2.06
C ILE A 105 -9.10 0.10 2.54
N LEU A 106 -9.84 1.20 2.41
CA LEU A 106 -9.37 2.51 2.85
C LEU A 106 -9.28 2.51 4.39
N GLY A 107 -8.14 2.94 4.89
CA GLY A 107 -7.91 3.19 6.32
C GLY A 107 -8.62 4.48 6.77
N ASN A 108 -8.40 4.86 8.02
CA ASN A 108 -8.99 6.08 8.56
C ASN A 108 -8.51 7.30 7.76
N VAL A 109 -9.45 8.09 7.26
CA VAL A 109 -9.20 9.29 6.44
C VAL A 109 -9.17 10.53 7.32
#